data_AF-A0AAX1BJT8-F1
#
_entry.id   AF-A0AAX1BJT8-F1
#
_cell.length_a   1.000
_cell.length_b   1.000
_cell.length_c   1.000
_cell.angle_alpha   90.00
_cell.angle_beta   90.00
_cell.angle_gamma   90.00
#
_symmetry.space_group_name_H-M   'P 1'
#
loop_
_entity.id
_entity.type
_entity.pdbx_description
1 polymer ?
#
loop_
_entity_poly.entity_id
_entity_poly.type
_entity_poly.pdbx_seq_one_letter_code
_entity_poly.pdbx_strand_id
1 'polypeptide(L)'
;LQAWMTVENIDLKTIGFFSLVGQAYVFKFLWAPLMDRYTPPFFGRRRGWLLATQILLLVAIAAMGFLEPGTQLRWMAALAVVIAFCSASQDIVFDAWKTDVLPAEERGAGAAISVLGYRLGMLVSGGLALWLADKWLGWQGMYWL
;
A
#
# COMPACT_ATOMS: atom_id res chain seq x y z
N LEU A 1 -1.65 3.99 -10.65
CA LEU A 1 -3.01 4.56 -10.51
C LEU A 1 -3.13 5.95 -11.15
N GLN A 2 -2.45 6.99 -10.65
CA GLN A 2 -2.52 8.32 -11.29
C GLN A 2 -2.09 8.29 -12.77
N ALA A 3 -0.97 7.60 -13.08
CA ALA A 3 -0.51 7.46 -14.47
C ALA A 3 -1.54 6.76 -15.39
N TRP A 4 -2.21 5.71 -14.91
CA TRP A 4 -3.26 5.01 -15.69
C TRP A 4 -4.48 5.89 -15.92
N MET A 5 -4.95 6.63 -14.90
CA MET A 5 -6.08 7.56 -15.04
C MET A 5 -5.79 8.73 -15.98
N THR A 6 -4.54 9.21 -16.03
CA THR A 6 -4.12 10.24 -16.99
C THR A 6 -4.14 9.70 -18.43
N VAL A 7 -3.73 8.44 -18.64
CA VAL A 7 -3.78 7.79 -19.97
C VAL A 7 -5.23 7.55 -20.43
N GLU A 8 -6.13 7.23 -19.51
CA GLU A 8 -7.58 7.05 -19.76
C GLU A 8 -8.36 8.37 -19.86
N ASN A 9 -7.69 9.54 -19.94
CA ASN A 9 -8.32 10.87 -20.06
C ASN A 9 -9.32 11.23 -18.94
N ILE A 10 -9.11 10.72 -17.72
CA ILE A 10 -9.98 11.02 -16.58
C ILE A 10 -9.70 12.44 -16.05
N ASP A 11 -10.78 13.18 -15.75
CA ASP A 11 -10.72 14.58 -15.30
C ASP A 11 -9.75 14.78 -14.12
N LEU A 12 -8.89 15.80 -14.24
CA LEU A 12 -7.84 16.15 -13.27
C LEU A 12 -8.38 16.39 -11.86
N LYS A 13 -9.63 16.87 -11.73
CA LYS A 13 -10.29 17.01 -10.43
C LYS A 13 -10.44 15.68 -9.72
N THR A 14 -10.78 14.61 -10.45
CA THR A 14 -10.92 13.28 -9.86
C THR A 14 -9.56 12.71 -9.46
N ILE A 15 -8.51 12.95 -10.27
CA ILE A 15 -7.12 12.61 -9.90
C ILE A 15 -6.70 13.32 -8.60
N GLY A 16 -7.12 14.58 -8.44
CA GLY A 16 -6.95 15.35 -7.20
C GLY A 16 -7.66 14.72 -5.99
N PHE A 17 -8.88 14.21 -6.17
CA PHE A 17 -9.59 13.46 -5.12
C PHE A 17 -8.87 12.15 -4.75
N PHE A 18 -8.27 11.44 -5.71
CA PHE A 18 -7.44 10.27 -5.42
C PHE A 18 -6.15 10.61 -4.66
N SER A 19 -5.62 11.83 -4.79
CA SER A 19 -4.49 12.30 -3.97
C SER A 19 -4.88 12.38 -2.48
N LEU A 20 -6.14 12.72 -2.17
CA LEU A 20 -6.64 12.76 -0.79
C LEU A 20 -6.63 11.38 -0.11
N VAL A 21 -6.69 10.29 -0.88
CA VAL A 21 -6.55 8.93 -0.35
C VAL A 21 -5.22 8.74 0.40
N GLY A 22 -4.16 9.42 -0.06
CA GLY A 22 -2.86 9.44 0.62
C GLY A 22 -2.92 10.04 2.04
N GLN A 23 -3.94 10.82 2.38
CA GLN A 23 -4.12 11.37 3.72
C GLN A 23 -4.41 10.29 4.78
N ALA A 24 -4.79 9.07 4.38
CA ALA A 24 -4.88 7.95 5.31
C ALA A 24 -3.57 7.75 6.10
N TYR A 25 -2.42 8.01 5.49
CA TYR A 25 -1.13 7.94 6.19
C TYR A 25 -0.97 9.02 7.28
N VAL A 26 -1.60 10.18 7.12
CA VAL A 26 -1.60 11.24 8.14
C VAL A 26 -2.48 10.84 9.31
N PHE A 27 -3.63 10.20 9.06
CA PHE A 27 -4.56 9.79 10.09
C PHE A 27 -4.23 8.46 10.77
N LYS A 28 -3.15 7.78 10.35
CA LYS A 28 -2.78 6.45 10.85
C LYS A 28 -2.63 6.38 12.37
N PHE A 29 -2.24 7.49 13.02
CA PHE A 29 -2.14 7.59 14.47
C PHE A 29 -3.46 7.35 15.20
N LEU A 30 -4.61 7.56 14.54
CA LEU A 30 -5.93 7.47 15.17
C LEU A 30 -6.31 6.02 15.49
N TRP A 31 -5.94 5.08 14.61
CA TRP A 31 -6.21 3.65 14.80
C TRP A 31 -4.99 2.82 15.22
N ALA A 32 -3.78 3.41 15.23
CA ALA A 32 -2.59 2.74 15.75
C ALA A 32 -2.76 2.17 17.18
N PRO A 33 -3.34 2.91 18.16
CA PRO A 33 -3.56 2.37 19.51
C PRO A 33 -4.54 1.19 19.54
N LEU A 34 -5.50 1.19 18.62
CA LEU A 34 -6.46 0.10 18.48
C LEU A 34 -5.74 -1.17 18.05
N MET A 35 -4.90 -1.07 17.02
CA MET A 35 -4.11 -2.21 16.52
C MET A 35 -3.09 -2.71 17.54
N ASP A 36 -2.54 -1.83 18.38
CA ASP A 36 -1.65 -2.22 19.48
C ASP A 36 -2.37 -2.98 20.59
N ARG A 37 -3.65 -2.65 20.84
CA ARG A 37 -4.45 -3.23 21.92
C ARG A 37 -5.10 -4.56 21.54
N TYR A 38 -5.54 -4.70 20.30
CA TYR A 38 -6.16 -5.94 19.81
C TYR A 38 -5.11 -6.89 19.25
N THR A 39 -5.06 -8.12 19.77
CA THR A 39 -4.13 -9.15 19.31
C THR A 39 -4.91 -10.13 18.43
N PRO A 40 -4.51 -10.35 17.16
CA PRO A 40 -5.13 -11.34 16.30
C PRO A 40 -4.94 -12.74 16.91
N PRO A 41 -5.93 -13.64 16.77
CA PRO A 41 -5.85 -14.98 17.37
C PRO A 41 -4.75 -15.87 16.76
N PHE A 42 -4.16 -15.50 15.62
CA PHE A 42 -3.17 -16.29 14.90
C PHE A 42 -1.80 -15.60 14.82
N PHE A 43 -0.71 -16.39 14.87
CA PHE A 43 0.70 -16.00 14.68
C PHE A 43 1.29 -14.93 15.64
N GLY A 44 0.57 -14.58 16.71
CA GLY A 44 1.02 -13.63 17.72
C GLY A 44 0.75 -12.17 17.34
N ARG A 45 0.91 -11.25 18.30
CA ARG A 45 0.43 -9.86 18.22
C ARG A 45 0.82 -9.13 16.94
N ARG A 46 2.11 -9.13 16.59
CA ARG A 46 2.63 -8.34 15.45
C ARG A 46 2.54 -9.08 14.12
N ARG A 47 2.91 -10.36 14.09
CA ARG A 47 2.94 -11.14 12.84
C ARG A 47 1.53 -11.45 12.31
N GLY A 48 0.56 -11.63 13.20
CA GLY A 48 -0.84 -11.81 12.81
C GLY A 48 -1.41 -10.60 12.08
N TRP A 49 -1.13 -9.39 12.58
CA TRP A 49 -1.58 -8.16 11.92
C TRP A 49 -0.86 -7.92 10.59
N LEU A 50 0.45 -8.16 10.52
CA LEU A 50 1.22 -8.06 9.26
C LEU A 50 0.64 -8.97 8.17
N LEU A 51 0.34 -10.23 8.51
CA LEU A 51 -0.26 -11.17 7.56
C LEU A 51 -1.68 -10.75 7.16
N ALA A 52 -2.49 -10.30 8.12
CA ALA A 52 -3.86 -9.87 7.85
C ALA A 52 -3.88 -8.66 6.91
N THR A 53 -3.06 -7.62 7.17
CA THR A 53 -2.99 -6.43 6.31
C THR A 53 -2.43 -6.77 4.93
N GLN A 54 -1.43 -7.66 4.84
CA GLN A 54 -0.85 -8.09 3.57
C GLN A 54 -1.87 -8.84 2.69
N ILE A 55 -2.63 -9.77 3.27
CA ILE A 55 -3.67 -10.50 2.54
C ILE A 55 -4.76 -9.52 2.08
N LEU A 56 -5.17 -8.59 2.94
CA LEU A 56 -6.20 -7.61 2.62
C LEU A 56 -5.74 -6.65 1.51
N LEU A 57 -4.46 -6.26 1.50
CA LEU A 57 -3.85 -5.50 0.42
C LEU A 57 -3.85 -6.27 -0.90
N LEU A 58 -3.43 -7.54 -0.87
CA LEU A 58 -3.36 -8.38 -2.06
C LEU A 58 -4.75 -8.53 -2.70
N VAL A 59 -5.77 -8.81 -1.88
CA VAL A 59 -7.16 -8.91 -2.33
C VAL A 59 -7.66 -7.57 -2.89
N ALA A 60 -7.37 -6.44 -2.23
CA ALA A 60 -7.82 -5.13 -2.68
C ALA A 60 -7.14 -4.69 -4.00
N ILE A 61 -5.85 -4.98 -4.16
CA ILE A 61 -5.09 -4.71 -5.40
C ILE A 61 -5.59 -5.60 -6.54
N ALA A 62 -5.78 -6.90 -6.29
CA ALA A 62 -6.35 -7.81 -7.28
C ALA A 62 -7.76 -7.37 -7.70
N ALA A 63 -8.60 -6.97 -6.73
CA ALA A 63 -9.93 -6.43 -7.01
C ALA A 63 -9.89 -5.17 -7.90
N MET A 64 -8.88 -4.30 -7.75
CA MET A 64 -8.70 -3.16 -8.65
C MET A 64 -8.37 -3.59 -10.08
N GLY A 65 -7.65 -4.70 -10.28
CA GLY A 65 -7.34 -5.24 -11.61
C GLY A 65 -8.57 -5.67 -12.41
N PHE A 66 -9.70 -5.95 -11.74
CA PHE A 66 -10.97 -6.27 -12.39
C PHE A 66 -11.83 -5.05 -12.72
N LEU A 67 -11.48 -3.86 -12.24
CA LEU A 67 -12.27 -2.64 -12.45
C LEU A 67 -11.78 -1.88 -13.68
N GLU A 68 -12.74 -1.39 -14.47
CA GLU A 68 -12.47 -0.49 -15.58
C GLU A 68 -12.54 0.98 -15.13
N PRO A 69 -11.47 1.78 -15.37
CA PRO A 69 -11.42 3.20 -14.99
C PRO A 69 -12.52 4.06 -15.61
N GLY A 70 -12.97 3.72 -16.82
CA GLY A 70 -13.94 4.52 -17.57
C GLY A 70 -15.38 4.48 -17.04
N THR A 71 -15.77 3.40 -16.34
CA THR A 71 -17.16 3.20 -15.88
C THR A 71 -17.31 3.09 -14.36
N GLN A 72 -16.25 2.71 -13.64
CA GLN A 72 -16.34 2.32 -12.21
C GLN A 72 -15.46 3.15 -11.27
N LEU A 73 -15.30 4.44 -11.57
CA LEU A 73 -14.42 5.36 -10.85
C LEU A 73 -14.70 5.44 -9.32
N ARG A 74 -15.97 5.33 -8.91
CA ARG A 74 -16.37 5.30 -7.49
C ARG A 74 -15.83 4.07 -6.75
N TRP A 75 -15.87 2.89 -7.40
CA TRP A 75 -15.35 1.65 -6.82
C TRP A 75 -13.83 1.64 -6.75
N MET A 76 -13.16 2.21 -7.76
CA MET A 76 -11.72 2.43 -7.69
C MET A 76 -11.33 3.35 -6.54
N ALA A 77 -12.09 4.43 -6.31
CA ALA A 77 -11.83 5.33 -5.18
C ALA A 77 -12.02 4.61 -3.83
N ALA A 78 -13.09 3.84 -3.68
CA ALA A 78 -13.33 3.04 -2.48
C ALA A 78 -12.19 2.03 -2.22
N LEU A 79 -11.78 1.27 -3.24
CA LEU A 79 -10.65 0.35 -3.12
C LEU A 79 -9.33 1.07 -2.84
N ALA A 80 -9.11 2.27 -3.40
CA ALA A 80 -7.90 3.04 -3.13
C ALA A 80 -7.83 3.43 -1.65
N VAL A 81 -8.96 3.85 -1.06
CA VAL A 81 -9.06 4.14 0.38
C VAL A 81 -8.78 2.89 1.21
N VAL A 82 -9.34 1.74 0.83
CA VAL A 82 -9.06 0.47 1.52
C VAL A 82 -7.57 0.12 1.44
N ILE A 83 -6.96 0.21 0.26
CA ILE A 83 -5.52 -0.05 0.07
C ILE A 83 -4.69 0.90 0.93
N ALA A 84 -4.99 2.19 0.93
CA ALA A 84 -4.25 3.17 1.73
C ALA A 84 -4.41 2.92 3.23
N PHE A 85 -5.61 2.56 3.69
CA PHE A 85 -5.85 2.20 5.08
C PHE A 85 -5.10 0.92 5.48
N CYS A 86 -5.15 -0.14 4.66
CA CYS A 86 -4.44 -1.39 4.90
C CYS A 86 -2.92 -1.20 4.88
N SER A 87 -2.42 -0.39 3.95
CA SER A 87 -0.99 -0.08 3.82
C SER A 87 -0.47 0.74 5.00
N ALA A 88 -1.21 1.77 5.42
CA ALA A 88 -0.89 2.53 6.62
C ALA A 88 -0.94 1.67 7.89
N SER A 89 -1.89 0.73 7.96
CA SER A 89 -1.99 -0.26 9.05
C SER A 89 -0.78 -1.21 9.06
N GLN A 90 -0.34 -1.67 7.90
CA GLN A 90 0.85 -2.51 7.77
C GLN A 90 2.12 -1.78 8.21
N ASP A 91 2.25 -0.50 7.86
CA ASP A 91 3.37 0.37 8.25
C ASP A 91 3.47 0.51 9.78
N ILE A 92 2.35 0.77 10.47
CA ILE A 92 2.30 0.83 11.94
C ILE A 92 2.82 -0.48 12.56
N VAL A 93 2.33 -1.61 12.09
CA VAL A 93 2.68 -2.92 12.66
C VAL A 93 4.13 -3.27 12.36
N PHE A 94 4.62 -2.94 11.16
CA PHE A 94 6.01 -3.15 10.77
C PHE A 94 6.97 -2.31 11.60
N ASP A 95 6.66 -1.03 11.81
CA ASP A 95 7.47 -0.15 12.65
C ASP A 95 7.54 -0.65 14.10
N ALA A 96 6.40 -1.08 14.66
CA ALA A 96 6.37 -1.65 15.99
C ALA A 96 7.09 -3.01 16.09
N TRP A 97 6.99 -3.84 15.05
CA TRP A 97 7.71 -5.12 14.98
C TRP A 97 9.23 -4.92 14.92
N LYS A 98 9.69 -3.92 14.14
CA LYS A 98 11.11 -3.56 14.04
C LYS A 98 11.68 -3.13 15.38
N THR A 99 10.94 -2.36 16.17
CA THR A 99 11.35 -1.97 17.52
C THR A 99 11.37 -3.14 18.51
N ASP A 100 10.48 -4.13 18.32
CA ASP A 100 10.40 -5.33 19.16
C ASP A 100 11.56 -6.33 18.85
N VAL A 101 12.05 -6.37 17.60
CA VAL A 101 13.08 -7.33 17.17
C VAL A 101 14.51 -6.80 17.27
N LEU A 102 14.74 -5.49 17.07
CA LEU A 102 16.10 -4.95 17.04
C LEU A 102 16.60 -4.45 18.42
N PRO A 103 17.76 -4.95 18.90
CA PRO A 103 18.49 -4.39 20.03
C PRO A 103 18.83 -2.91 19.80
N ALA A 104 18.91 -2.12 20.87
CA ALA A 104 19.14 -0.67 20.76
C ALA A 104 20.37 -0.29 19.93
N GLU A 105 21.42 -1.12 19.97
CA GLU A 105 22.68 -0.96 19.26
C GLU A 105 22.56 -1.19 17.74
N GLU A 106 21.64 -2.06 17.30
CA GLU A 106 21.47 -2.44 15.89
C GLU A 106 20.39 -1.63 15.16
N ARG A 107 19.60 -0.82 15.89
CA ARG A 107 18.49 -0.02 15.32
C ARG A 107 18.93 0.90 14.18
N GLY A 108 20.15 1.45 14.25
CA GLY A 108 20.71 2.29 13.19
C GLY A 108 20.93 1.53 11.89
N ALA A 109 21.55 0.34 11.96
CA ALA A 109 21.79 -0.51 10.80
C ALA A 109 20.48 -1.06 10.22
N GLY A 110 19.54 -1.48 11.07
CA GLY A 110 18.23 -1.95 10.64
C GLY A 110 17.39 -0.87 9.95
N ALA A 111 17.47 0.38 10.42
CA ALA A 111 16.84 1.51 9.75
C ALA A 111 17.45 1.77 8.37
N ALA A 112 18.78 1.71 8.25
CA ALA A 112 19.47 1.88 6.97
C ALA A 112 19.05 0.81 5.94
N ILE A 113 19.03 -0.46 6.33
CA ILE A 113 18.59 -1.57 5.46
C ILE A 113 17.12 -1.39 5.05
N SER A 114 16.25 -1.00 5.98
CA SER A 114 14.83 -0.77 5.69
C SER A 114 14.63 0.35 4.67
N VAL A 115 15.37 1.46 4.80
CA VAL A 115 15.31 2.59 3.84
C VAL A 115 15.86 2.18 2.48
N LEU A 116 16.93 1.38 2.44
CA LEU A 116 17.53 0.89 1.21
C LEU A 116 16.55 -0.03 0.47
N GLY A 117 15.90 -0.95 1.20
CA GLY A 117 14.83 -1.80 0.68
C GLY A 117 13.63 -1.00 0.15
N TYR A 118 13.18 0.01 0.91
CA TYR A 118 12.11 0.91 0.48
C TYR A 118 12.47 1.65 -0.82
N ARG A 119 13.69 2.18 -0.92
CA ARG A 119 14.17 2.89 -2.12
C ARG A 119 14.28 1.99 -3.34
N LEU A 120 14.80 0.77 -3.17
CA LEU A 120 14.84 -0.23 -4.24
C LEU A 120 13.41 -0.59 -4.68
N GLY A 121 12.50 -0.83 -3.73
CA GLY A 121 11.10 -1.09 -4.01
C GLY A 121 10.47 0.05 -4.82
N MET A 122 10.70 1.30 -4.43
CA MET A 122 10.19 2.48 -5.14
C MET A 122 10.72 2.60 -6.57
N LEU A 123 12.01 2.29 -6.79
CA LEU A 123 12.61 2.29 -8.12
C LEU A 123 12.03 1.20 -9.02
N VAL A 124 11.84 0.00 -8.47
CA VAL A 124 11.27 -1.15 -9.20
C VAL A 124 9.78 -0.91 -9.47
N SER A 125 8.99 -0.53 -8.47
CA SER A 125 7.55 -0.30 -8.61
C SER A 125 7.23 0.95 -9.42
N GLY A 126 8.17 1.88 -9.58
CA GLY A 126 8.04 3.04 -10.45
C GLY A 126 8.53 2.71 -11.86
N GLY A 127 9.84 2.59 -12.04
CA GLY A 127 10.47 2.50 -13.36
C GLY A 127 10.20 1.19 -14.10
N LEU A 128 10.36 0.04 -13.44
CA LEU A 128 10.12 -1.27 -14.05
C LEU A 128 8.63 -1.50 -14.31
N ALA A 129 7.77 -1.10 -13.38
CA ALA A 129 6.32 -1.20 -13.54
C ALA A 129 5.81 -0.39 -14.74
N LEU A 130 6.27 0.85 -14.93
CA LEU A 130 5.89 1.69 -16.07
C LEU A 130 6.37 1.08 -17.39
N TRP A 131 7.61 0.57 -17.42
CA TRP A 131 8.18 -0.06 -18.60
C TRP A 131 7.44 -1.36 -19.00
N LEU A 132 7.07 -2.20 -18.02
CA LEU A 132 6.27 -3.40 -18.26
C LEU A 132 4.82 -3.08 -18.66
N ALA A 133 4.21 -2.04 -18.06
CA ALA A 133 2.87 -1.57 -18.42
C ALA A 133 2.80 -1.12 -19.88
N ASP A 134 3.78 -0.33 -20.32
CA ASP A 134 3.83 0.27 -21.66
C ASP A 134 4.16 -0.75 -22.76
N LYS A 135 5.05 -1.73 -22.47
CA LYS A 135 5.52 -2.66 -23.50
C LYS A 135 4.82 -4.02 -23.59
N TRP A 136 4.32 -4.59 -22.49
CA TRP A 136 3.96 -6.03 -22.46
C TRP A 136 2.60 -6.35 -21.84
N LEU A 137 2.27 -5.80 -20.67
CA LEU A 137 1.13 -6.28 -19.87
C LEU A 137 -0.12 -5.40 -19.96
N GLY A 138 0.02 -4.16 -20.41
CA GLY A 138 -1.00 -3.14 -20.21
C GLY A 138 -1.18 -2.81 -18.71
N TRP A 139 -1.91 -1.73 -18.43
CA TRP A 139 -2.12 -1.29 -17.06
C TRP A 139 -2.90 -2.30 -16.23
N GLN A 140 -3.90 -2.95 -16.83
CA GLN A 140 -4.73 -3.93 -16.13
C GLN A 140 -3.89 -5.15 -15.71
N GLY A 141 -3.03 -5.69 -16.58
CA GLY A 141 -2.11 -6.79 -16.26
C GLY A 141 -1.09 -6.44 -15.17
N MET A 142 -0.70 -5.18 -15.05
CA MET A 142 0.18 -4.72 -13.97
C MET A 142 -0.47 -4.70 -12.59
N TYR A 143 -1.80 -4.61 -12.49
CA TYR A 143 -2.50 -4.71 -11.20
C TYR A 143 -2.66 -6.17 -10.73
N TRP A 144 -2.42 -7.14 -11.62
CA TRP A 144 -2.46 -8.57 -11.31
C TRP A 144 -1.10 -9.14 -10.92
N LEU A 145 -0.01 -8.39 -11.14
CA LEU A 145 1.38 -8.80 -10.93
C LEU A 145 1.92 -8.22 -9.62
#